data_AF-A0A7W0KPH1-F1
#
_entry.id   AF-A0A7W0KPH1-F1
#
_cell.length_a   1.000
_cell.length_b   1.000
_cell.length_c   1.000
_cell.angle_alpha   90.00
_cell.angle_beta   90.00
_cell.angle_gamma   90.00
#
_symmetry.space_group_name_H-M   'P 1'
#
loop_
_entity.id
_entity.type
_entity.pdbx_description
1 polymer ?
#
loop_
_entity_poly.entity_id
_entity_poly.type
_entity_poly.pdbx_seq_one_letter_code
_entity_poly.pdbx_strand_id
1 'polypeptide(L)'
;MTAPDLAAAATVIDLASTVVGAASGRLAAAASIDDHQVLAYDLAHAASAVATAKGLLDYGAKGDVEGRITCAFVADAVADLAAKIFGHETSWGVEPGALDGAREFIATFRAPEFLADITEAGPRHLDADFEMVQDTFRRFANQKLSPIAEHIHRENGDIPEEIIEGLAEMGAFGLSIPAEYGGYGEGGEGEYIGMVVATEELSRGSLGAGGSLITRPEILARALLAGGTEEQ
;
A
#
# COMPACT_ATOMS: atom_id res chain seq x y z
N MET A 1 10.17 26.72 -9.07
CA MET A 1 9.51 25.49 -8.62
C MET A 1 9.78 25.35 -7.13
N THR A 2 8.75 25.07 -6.34
CA THR A 2 8.88 24.84 -4.90
C THR A 2 9.61 23.52 -4.69
N ALA A 3 10.69 23.54 -3.90
CA ALA A 3 11.42 22.33 -3.54
C ALA A 3 10.64 21.53 -2.47
N PRO A 4 10.77 20.20 -2.43
CA PRO A 4 10.18 19.40 -1.35
C PRO A 4 10.82 19.76 0.00
N ASP A 5 10.02 19.71 1.07
CA ASP A 5 10.46 19.96 2.45
C ASP A 5 10.05 18.80 3.37
N LEU A 6 10.91 17.78 3.45
CA LEU A 6 10.66 16.59 4.25
C LEU A 6 10.73 16.84 5.76
N ALA A 7 11.44 17.88 6.20
CA ALA A 7 11.50 18.25 7.61
C ALA A 7 10.17 18.87 8.06
N ALA A 8 9.60 19.76 7.24
CA ALA A 8 8.25 20.27 7.44
C ALA A 8 7.20 19.15 7.33
N ALA A 9 7.37 18.23 6.37
CA ALA A 9 6.49 17.07 6.23
C ALA A 9 6.48 16.20 7.51
N ALA A 10 7.65 15.87 8.06
CA ALA A 10 7.77 15.13 9.31
C ALA A 10 7.09 15.85 10.48
N THR A 11 7.28 17.17 10.59
CA THR A 11 6.63 17.99 11.64
C THR A 11 5.10 17.95 11.52
N VAL A 12 4.56 18.02 10.30
CA VAL A 12 3.12 17.95 10.02
C VAL A 12 2.56 16.55 10.29
N ILE A 13 3.33 15.49 9.99
CA ILE A 13 2.97 14.11 10.33
C ILE A 13 2.88 13.92 11.84
N ASP A 14 3.81 14.48 12.62
CA ASP A 14 3.79 14.41 14.09
C ASP A 14 2.56 15.11 14.68
N LEU A 15 2.19 16.27 14.11
CA LEU A 15 0.97 16.98 14.48
C LEU A 15 -0.28 16.13 14.17
N ALA A 16 -0.38 15.57 12.97
CA ALA A 16 -1.47 14.68 12.58
C ALA A 16 -1.54 13.41 13.45
N SER A 17 -0.38 12.84 13.79
CA SER A 17 -0.25 11.67 14.67
C SER A 17 -0.77 11.96 16.08
N THR A 18 -0.54 13.17 16.60
CA THR A 18 -1.07 13.60 17.90
C THR A 18 -2.61 13.62 17.89
N VAL A 19 -3.20 14.11 16.79
CA VAL A 19 -4.66 14.14 16.64
C VAL A 19 -5.26 12.73 16.50
N VAL A 20 -4.65 11.88 15.67
CA VAL A 20 -5.03 10.46 15.55
C VAL A 20 -4.94 9.78 16.92
N GLY A 21 -3.85 10.01 17.67
CA GLY A 21 -3.65 9.44 19.00
C GLY A 21 -4.72 9.85 20.02
N ALA A 22 -5.16 11.11 19.98
CA ALA A 22 -6.25 11.59 20.85
C ALA A 22 -7.57 10.86 20.56
N ALA A 23 -7.93 10.73 19.29
CA ALA A 23 -9.14 10.01 18.88
C ALA A 23 -9.06 8.51 19.18
N SER A 24 -7.89 7.88 18.96
CA SER A 24 -7.64 6.49 19.36
C SER A 24 -7.80 6.28 20.86
N GLY A 25 -7.23 7.17 21.68
CA GLY A 25 -7.35 7.10 23.13
C GLY A 25 -8.80 7.23 23.60
N ARG A 26 -9.59 8.10 22.95
CA ARG A 26 -11.02 8.26 23.23
C ARG A 26 -11.82 7.00 22.89
N LEU A 27 -11.61 6.42 21.70
CA LEU A 27 -12.28 5.17 21.31
C LEU A 27 -11.90 4.01 22.23
N ALA A 28 -10.63 3.90 22.62
CA ALA A 28 -10.18 2.86 23.54
C ALA A 28 -10.80 2.98 24.94
N ALA A 29 -11.13 4.20 25.36
CA ALA A 29 -11.82 4.47 26.63
C ALA A 29 -13.35 4.36 26.53
N ALA A 30 -13.92 4.21 25.34
CA ALA A 30 -15.35 4.10 25.15
C ALA A 30 -15.88 2.74 25.64
N ALA A 31 -17.10 2.73 26.16
CA ALA A 31 -17.74 1.50 26.64
C ALA A 31 -18.09 0.53 25.50
N SER A 32 -18.35 1.06 24.29
CA SER A 32 -18.68 0.29 23.10
C SER A 32 -18.16 1.00 21.85
N ILE A 33 -17.47 0.29 20.96
CA ILE A 33 -17.06 0.82 19.66
C ILE A 33 -18.25 1.03 18.73
N ASP A 34 -19.34 0.28 18.92
CA ASP A 34 -20.53 0.34 18.07
C ASP A 34 -21.26 1.68 18.19
N ASP A 35 -21.19 2.32 19.37
CA ASP A 35 -21.76 3.65 19.60
C ASP A 35 -20.94 4.78 18.93
N HIS A 36 -19.75 4.44 18.43
CA HIS A 36 -18.79 5.37 17.84
C HIS A 36 -18.33 4.96 16.43
N GLN A 37 -19.14 4.19 15.69
CA GLN A 37 -18.75 3.65 14.38
C GLN A 37 -18.28 4.70 13.37
N VAL A 38 -18.90 5.88 13.34
CA VAL A 38 -18.49 6.98 12.44
C VAL A 38 -17.06 7.44 12.78
N LEU A 39 -16.79 7.69 14.05
CA LEU A 39 -15.45 8.06 14.53
C LEU A 39 -14.44 6.93 14.28
N ALA A 40 -14.83 5.68 14.53
CA ALA A 40 -13.96 4.52 14.31
C ALA A 40 -13.58 4.36 12.84
N TYR A 41 -14.53 4.54 11.93
CA TYR A 41 -14.30 4.49 10.49
C TYR A 41 -13.38 5.61 10.02
N ASP A 42 -13.71 6.87 10.37
CA ASP A 42 -12.90 8.02 9.95
C ASP A 42 -11.50 7.96 10.55
N LEU A 43 -11.37 7.51 11.80
CA LEU A 43 -10.10 7.31 12.46
C LEU A 43 -9.27 6.22 11.77
N ALA A 44 -9.87 5.10 11.37
CA ALA A 44 -9.14 4.04 10.69
C ALA A 44 -8.53 4.54 9.37
N HIS A 45 -9.30 5.29 8.59
CA HIS A 45 -8.83 5.91 7.35
C HIS A 45 -7.74 6.97 7.60
N ALA A 46 -7.95 7.85 8.57
CA ALA A 46 -6.98 8.88 8.95
C ALA A 46 -5.66 8.26 9.46
N ALA A 47 -5.76 7.28 10.37
CA ALA A 47 -4.60 6.58 10.94
C ALA A 47 -3.80 5.86 9.85
N SER A 48 -4.49 5.21 8.90
CA SER A 48 -3.85 4.59 7.74
C SER A 48 -3.10 5.63 6.89
N ALA A 49 -3.73 6.75 6.56
CA ALA A 49 -3.09 7.81 5.76
C ALA A 49 -1.86 8.42 6.47
N VAL A 50 -1.96 8.68 7.78
CA VAL A 50 -0.84 9.18 8.60
C VAL A 50 0.29 8.16 8.71
N ALA A 51 -0.03 6.88 8.86
CA ALA A 51 0.96 5.81 8.87
C ALA A 51 1.68 5.68 7.52
N THR A 52 0.95 5.76 6.40
CA THR A 52 1.53 5.79 5.05
C THR A 52 2.41 7.01 4.85
N ALA A 53 1.95 8.20 5.27
CA ALA A 53 2.71 9.45 5.21
C ALA A 53 4.05 9.34 5.94
N LYS A 54 4.05 8.71 7.13
CA LYS A 54 5.27 8.43 7.89
C LYS A 54 6.20 7.46 7.15
N GLY A 55 5.65 6.39 6.57
CA GLY A 55 6.43 5.44 5.77
C GLY A 55 7.07 6.06 4.52
N LEU A 56 6.43 7.07 3.92
CA LEU A 56 6.93 7.78 2.75
C LEU A 56 8.10 8.74 3.04
N LEU A 57 8.46 9.00 4.29
CA LEU A 57 9.60 9.88 4.60
C LEU A 57 10.93 9.27 4.15
N ASP A 58 11.13 7.96 4.34
CA ASP A 58 12.33 7.27 3.84
C ASP A 58 12.38 7.30 2.31
N TYR A 59 11.24 7.03 1.67
CA TYR A 59 11.10 7.13 0.22
C TYR A 59 11.45 8.53 -0.29
N GLY A 60 10.87 9.56 0.33
CA GLY A 60 11.06 10.95 -0.06
C GLY A 60 12.51 11.41 0.03
N ALA A 61 13.28 10.84 0.95
CA ALA A 61 14.69 11.18 1.13
C ALA A 61 15.60 10.66 0.00
N LYS A 62 15.09 9.82 -0.92
CA LYS A 62 15.88 9.18 -1.97
C LYS A 62 16.08 10.05 -3.22
N GLY A 63 15.29 11.11 -3.40
CA GLY A 63 15.42 12.01 -4.55
C GLY A 63 14.41 13.16 -4.58
N ASP A 64 14.53 14.06 -5.56
CA ASP A 64 13.65 15.24 -5.67
C ASP A 64 12.21 14.86 -6.05
N VAL A 65 12.03 13.91 -6.98
CA VAL A 65 10.70 13.46 -7.42
C VAL A 65 9.97 12.77 -6.28
N GLU A 66 10.68 11.89 -5.57
CA GLU A 66 10.21 11.16 -4.41
C GLU A 66 9.84 12.13 -3.29
N GLY A 67 10.71 13.10 -2.99
CA GLY A 67 10.45 14.14 -2.02
C GLY A 67 9.19 14.93 -2.34
N ARG A 68 8.95 15.23 -3.62
CA ARG A 68 7.74 15.94 -4.07
C ARG A 68 6.49 15.10 -3.91
N ILE A 69 6.53 13.83 -4.32
CA ILE A 69 5.43 12.87 -4.12
C ILE A 69 5.11 12.74 -2.63
N THR A 70 6.13 12.60 -1.78
CA THR A 70 5.95 12.52 -0.33
C THR A 70 5.32 13.79 0.22
N CYS A 71 5.80 14.98 -0.14
CA CYS A 71 5.22 16.23 0.36
C CYS A 71 3.76 16.41 -0.11
N ALA A 72 3.45 16.09 -1.37
CA ALA A 72 2.09 16.14 -1.89
C ALA A 72 1.17 15.17 -1.14
N PHE A 73 1.60 13.92 -0.93
CA PHE A 73 0.82 12.93 -0.20
C PHE A 73 0.57 13.34 1.25
N VAL A 74 1.60 13.81 1.96
CA VAL A 74 1.47 14.27 3.35
C VAL A 74 0.48 15.43 3.43
N ALA A 75 0.59 16.39 2.50
CA ALA A 75 -0.29 17.54 2.48
C ALA A 75 -1.75 17.14 2.22
N ASP A 76 -1.99 16.21 1.32
CA ASP A 76 -3.35 15.70 1.03
C ASP A 76 -3.91 14.89 2.20
N ALA A 77 -3.11 13.99 2.79
CA ALA A 77 -3.51 13.20 3.96
C ALA A 77 -3.89 14.08 5.16
N VAL A 78 -3.11 15.12 5.47
CA VAL A 78 -3.42 16.01 6.59
C VAL A 78 -4.59 16.95 6.26
N ALA A 79 -4.75 17.36 5.00
CA ALA A 79 -5.92 18.12 4.59
C ALA A 79 -7.23 17.32 4.71
N ASP A 80 -7.20 16.05 4.32
CA ASP A 80 -8.32 15.12 4.46
C ASP A 80 -8.65 14.85 5.95
N LEU A 81 -7.61 14.67 6.79
CA LEU A 81 -7.78 14.62 8.25
C LEU A 81 -8.43 15.90 8.80
N ALA A 82 -7.94 17.08 8.39
CA ALA A 82 -8.52 18.36 8.81
C ALA A 82 -9.99 18.48 8.41
N ALA A 83 -10.37 17.99 7.23
CA ALA A 83 -11.77 17.97 6.79
C ALA A 83 -12.65 17.06 7.66
N LYS A 84 -12.15 15.89 8.07
CA LYS A 84 -12.86 14.96 8.98
C LYS A 84 -13.07 15.54 10.38
N ILE A 85 -12.15 16.39 10.84
CA ILE A 85 -12.16 16.96 12.19
C ILE A 85 -12.97 18.26 12.27
N PHE A 86 -13.06 19.03 11.19
CA PHE A 86 -13.67 20.35 11.18
C PHE A 86 -15.14 20.30 11.66
N GLY A 87 -15.43 20.94 12.80
CA GLY A 87 -16.75 20.92 13.44
C GLY A 87 -17.05 19.66 14.26
N HIS A 88 -16.09 18.74 14.34
CA HIS A 88 -16.15 17.45 15.05
C HIS A 88 -15.00 17.30 16.07
N GLU A 89 -14.29 18.38 16.42
CA GLU A 89 -13.09 18.35 17.24
C GLU A 89 -13.29 17.63 18.59
N THR A 90 -14.44 17.89 19.24
CA THR A 90 -14.81 17.22 20.50
C THR A 90 -14.97 15.72 20.36
N SER A 91 -15.50 15.21 19.24
CA SER A 91 -15.59 13.76 19.02
C SER A 91 -14.23 13.14 18.73
N TRP A 92 -13.29 13.90 18.17
CA TRP A 92 -11.90 13.50 17.98
C TRP A 92 -11.02 13.70 19.23
N GLY A 93 -11.56 14.32 20.28
CA GLY A 93 -10.83 14.56 21.53
C GLY A 93 -9.74 15.64 21.42
N VAL A 94 -9.92 16.59 20.51
CA VAL A 94 -8.99 17.70 20.28
C VAL A 94 -9.69 19.05 20.36
N GLU A 95 -8.91 20.13 20.48
CA GLU A 95 -9.42 21.50 20.46
C GLU A 95 -9.53 22.03 19.02
N PRO A 96 -10.43 23.01 18.76
CA PRO A 96 -10.44 23.77 17.52
C PRO A 96 -9.05 24.31 17.16
N GLY A 97 -8.62 24.07 15.92
CA GLY A 97 -7.32 24.50 15.42
C GLY A 97 -6.17 23.54 15.72
N ALA A 98 -6.42 22.30 16.17
CA ALA A 98 -5.39 21.30 16.42
C ALA A 98 -4.44 21.01 15.23
N LEU A 99 -4.86 21.32 13.99
CA LEU A 99 -4.05 21.19 12.77
C LEU A 99 -3.64 22.53 12.14
N ASP A 100 -3.85 23.67 12.82
CA ASP A 100 -3.56 25.00 12.25
C ASP A 100 -2.08 25.16 11.88
N GLY A 101 -1.18 24.49 12.60
CA GLY A 101 0.25 24.46 12.29
C GLY A 101 0.60 23.81 10.94
N ALA A 102 -0.31 23.01 10.35
CA ALA A 102 -0.10 22.39 9.04
C ALA A 102 -0.57 23.25 7.86
N ARG A 103 -1.27 24.38 8.10
CA ARG A 103 -1.93 25.16 7.04
C ARG A 103 -0.99 25.62 5.95
N GLU A 104 0.19 26.13 6.31
CA GLU A 104 1.17 26.63 5.35
C GLU A 104 1.76 25.49 4.50
N PHE A 105 2.09 24.36 5.13
CA PHE A 105 2.56 23.16 4.44
C PHE A 105 1.50 22.64 3.45
N ILE A 106 0.24 22.52 3.90
CA ILE A 106 -0.87 22.08 3.07
C ILE A 106 -1.08 23.03 1.88
N ALA A 107 -1.09 24.34 2.12
CA ALA A 107 -1.27 25.34 1.07
C ALA A 107 -0.14 25.27 0.03
N THR A 108 1.09 25.03 0.47
CA THR A 108 2.27 24.96 -0.39
C THR A 108 2.28 23.71 -1.26
N PHE A 109 2.09 22.54 -0.65
CA PHE A 109 2.29 21.25 -1.33
C PHE A 109 1.01 20.65 -1.95
N ARG A 110 -0.14 21.31 -1.76
CA ARG A 110 -1.36 21.10 -2.58
C ARG A 110 -1.60 22.22 -3.59
N ALA A 111 -0.67 23.16 -3.73
CA ALA A 111 -0.79 24.22 -4.73
C ALA A 111 -0.90 23.58 -6.14
N PRO A 112 -1.82 24.05 -7.00
CA PRO A 112 -2.00 23.49 -8.33
C PRO A 112 -0.71 23.43 -9.14
N GLU A 113 0.14 24.46 -9.03
CA GLU A 113 1.42 24.55 -9.72
C GLU A 113 2.40 23.49 -9.22
N PHE A 114 2.42 23.21 -7.90
CA PHE A 114 3.28 22.16 -7.34
C PHE A 114 2.85 20.77 -7.78
N LEU A 115 1.53 20.49 -7.75
CA LEU A 115 0.99 19.20 -8.17
C LEU A 115 1.18 18.97 -9.67
N ALA A 116 1.03 20.01 -10.50
CA ALA A 116 1.24 19.94 -11.94
C ALA A 116 2.69 19.62 -12.32
N ASP A 117 3.66 19.96 -11.47
CA ASP A 117 5.09 19.63 -11.67
C ASP A 117 5.39 18.14 -11.42
N ILE A 118 4.51 17.38 -10.75
CA ILE A 118 4.70 15.94 -10.47
C ILE A 118 4.20 15.13 -11.67
N THR A 119 5.03 15.02 -12.71
CA THR A 119 4.67 14.31 -13.95
C THR A 119 5.20 12.88 -14.03
N GLU A 120 6.06 12.49 -13.09
CA GLU A 120 6.68 11.17 -13.04
C GLU A 120 6.12 10.37 -11.86
N ALA A 121 5.99 9.05 -12.02
CA ALA A 121 5.51 8.17 -10.96
C ALA A 121 6.52 7.97 -9.80
N GLY A 122 7.76 8.44 -9.97
CA GLY A 122 8.87 8.21 -9.06
C GLY A 122 9.50 6.81 -9.22
N PRO A 123 10.83 6.68 -9.04
CA PRO A 123 11.48 5.38 -8.99
C PRO A 123 11.00 4.59 -7.77
N ARG A 124 10.93 3.26 -7.86
CA ARG A 124 10.47 2.40 -6.76
C ARG A 124 11.56 2.03 -5.75
N HIS A 125 12.83 2.17 -6.14
CA HIS A 125 14.00 1.77 -5.34
C HIS A 125 13.91 0.32 -4.85
N LEU A 126 13.53 -0.59 -5.75
CA LEU A 126 13.59 -2.02 -5.49
C LEU A 126 15.05 -2.48 -5.59
N ASP A 127 15.43 -3.47 -4.78
CA ASP A 127 16.71 -4.15 -4.97
C ASP A 127 16.73 -4.87 -6.33
N ALA A 128 17.91 -5.05 -6.90
CA ALA A 128 18.10 -5.59 -8.26
C ALA A 128 17.42 -6.95 -8.49
N ASP A 129 17.36 -7.79 -7.45
CA ASP A 129 16.68 -9.09 -7.52
C ASP A 129 15.16 -8.92 -7.69
N PHE A 130 14.55 -7.94 -7.02
CA PHE A 130 13.13 -7.63 -7.17
C PHE A 130 12.80 -6.89 -8.47
N GLU A 131 13.73 -6.09 -9.01
CA GLU A 131 13.60 -5.56 -10.37
C GLU A 131 13.57 -6.69 -11.41
N MET A 132 14.38 -7.74 -11.21
CA MET A 132 14.37 -8.91 -12.09
C MET A 132 13.06 -9.72 -11.98
N VAL A 133 12.53 -9.87 -10.76
CA VAL A 133 11.20 -10.46 -10.52
C VAL A 133 10.14 -9.65 -11.25
N GLN A 134 10.15 -8.33 -11.09
CA GLN A 134 9.23 -7.40 -11.73
C GLN A 134 9.23 -7.59 -13.26
N ASP A 135 10.39 -7.52 -13.89
CA ASP A 135 10.50 -7.63 -15.35
C ASP A 135 10.09 -9.00 -15.88
N THR A 136 10.28 -10.05 -15.08
CA THR A 136 9.88 -11.41 -15.43
C THR A 136 8.36 -11.55 -15.44
N PHE A 137 7.69 -11.17 -14.35
CA PHE A 137 6.23 -11.27 -14.26
C PHE A 137 5.52 -10.23 -15.13
N ARG A 138 6.10 -9.04 -15.32
CA ARG A 138 5.58 -8.03 -16.25
C ARG A 138 5.52 -8.54 -17.68
N ARG A 139 6.58 -9.23 -18.14
CA ARG A 139 6.62 -9.82 -19.49
C ARG A 139 5.56 -10.90 -19.64
N PHE A 140 5.43 -11.80 -18.67
CA PHE A 140 4.37 -12.81 -18.68
C PHE A 140 2.98 -12.18 -18.71
N ALA A 141 2.72 -11.19 -17.85
CA ALA A 141 1.45 -10.49 -17.79
C ALA A 141 1.10 -9.80 -19.13
N ASN A 142 2.06 -9.14 -19.77
CA ASN A 142 1.84 -8.48 -21.06
C ASN A 142 1.64 -9.46 -22.21
N GLN A 143 2.41 -10.55 -22.25
CA GLN A 143 2.45 -11.46 -23.40
C GLN A 143 1.40 -12.58 -23.33
N LYS A 144 1.05 -13.02 -22.12
CA LYS A 144 0.23 -14.21 -21.89
C LYS A 144 -1.11 -13.91 -21.23
N LEU A 145 -1.17 -12.98 -20.26
CA LEU A 145 -2.41 -12.68 -19.53
C LEU A 145 -3.26 -11.59 -20.18
N SER A 146 -2.69 -10.42 -20.41
CA SER A 146 -3.43 -9.24 -20.90
C SER A 146 -4.21 -9.51 -22.19
N PRO A 147 -3.67 -10.24 -23.19
CA PRO A 147 -4.38 -10.51 -24.43
C PRO A 147 -5.64 -11.38 -24.29
N ILE A 148 -5.73 -12.20 -23.23
CA ILE A 148 -6.82 -13.15 -23.04
C ILE A 148 -7.80 -12.75 -21.92
N ALA A 149 -7.43 -11.76 -21.09
CA ALA A 149 -8.18 -11.37 -19.90
C ALA A 149 -9.63 -10.96 -20.23
N GLU A 150 -9.82 -10.16 -21.29
CA GLU A 150 -11.17 -9.76 -21.73
C GLU A 150 -12.01 -10.96 -22.17
N HIS A 151 -11.41 -11.90 -22.89
CA HIS A 151 -12.11 -13.09 -23.40
C HIS A 151 -12.58 -13.99 -22.26
N ILE A 152 -11.69 -14.29 -21.30
CA ILE A 152 -12.02 -15.01 -20.06
C ILE A 152 -13.23 -14.37 -19.39
N HIS A 153 -13.22 -13.04 -19.23
CA HIS A 153 -14.31 -12.33 -18.58
C HIS A 153 -15.61 -12.38 -19.37
N ARG A 154 -15.58 -12.03 -20.66
CA ARG A 154 -16.79 -11.91 -21.49
C ARG A 154 -17.52 -13.23 -21.70
N GLU A 155 -16.76 -14.32 -21.85
CA GLU A 155 -17.31 -15.64 -22.12
C GLU A 155 -17.53 -16.46 -20.86
N ASN A 156 -17.27 -15.88 -19.67
CA ASN A 156 -17.27 -16.61 -18.40
C ASN A 156 -16.42 -17.90 -18.50
N GLY A 157 -15.25 -17.75 -19.12
CA GLY A 157 -14.31 -18.83 -19.37
C GLY A 157 -13.46 -19.14 -18.14
N ASP A 158 -13.01 -20.39 -18.05
CA ASP A 158 -11.98 -20.76 -17.09
C ASP A 158 -10.62 -20.16 -17.49
N ILE A 159 -9.70 -20.06 -16.53
CA ILE A 159 -8.32 -19.67 -16.81
C ILE A 159 -7.69 -20.81 -17.64
N PRO A 160 -7.13 -20.53 -18.83
CA PRO A 160 -6.53 -21.58 -19.65
C PRO A 160 -5.40 -22.31 -18.92
N GLU A 161 -5.34 -23.63 -19.07
CA GLU A 161 -4.32 -24.47 -18.41
C GLU A 161 -2.89 -24.00 -18.72
N GLU A 162 -2.63 -23.57 -19.95
CA GLU A 162 -1.31 -23.04 -20.38
C GLU A 162 -0.84 -21.84 -19.54
N ILE A 163 -1.77 -21.06 -18.96
CA ILE A 163 -1.43 -19.96 -18.05
C ILE A 163 -1.02 -20.50 -16.68
N ILE A 164 -1.76 -21.48 -16.17
CA ILE A 164 -1.49 -22.13 -14.89
C ILE A 164 -0.14 -22.85 -14.97
N GLU A 165 0.07 -23.67 -16.00
CA GLU A 165 1.34 -24.36 -16.27
C GLU A 165 2.49 -23.36 -16.43
N GLY A 166 2.30 -22.30 -17.21
CA GLY A 166 3.34 -21.28 -17.39
C GLY A 166 3.73 -20.57 -16.08
N LEU A 167 2.77 -20.27 -15.21
CA LEU A 167 3.04 -19.70 -13.88
C LEU A 167 3.71 -20.72 -12.94
N ALA A 168 3.34 -22.00 -13.04
CA ALA A 168 3.98 -23.07 -12.28
C ALA A 168 5.45 -23.27 -12.69
N GLU A 169 5.75 -23.27 -13.99
CA GLU A 169 7.11 -23.36 -14.53
C GLU A 169 7.99 -22.18 -14.11
N MET A 170 7.40 -20.99 -13.97
CA MET A 170 8.08 -19.80 -13.45
C MET A 170 8.26 -19.83 -11.92
N GLY A 171 7.73 -20.85 -11.24
CA GLY A 171 7.81 -20.98 -9.79
C GLY A 171 6.86 -20.08 -9.00
N ALA A 172 5.87 -19.45 -9.66
CA ALA A 172 5.02 -18.43 -9.05
C ALA A 172 4.23 -18.95 -7.83
N PHE A 173 3.83 -20.22 -7.86
CA PHE A 173 3.09 -20.86 -6.76
C PHE A 173 3.97 -21.27 -5.58
N GLY A 174 5.30 -21.27 -5.75
CA GLY A 174 6.27 -21.65 -4.73
C GLY A 174 6.96 -20.46 -4.06
N LEU A 175 6.65 -19.22 -4.45
CA LEU A 175 7.36 -18.02 -3.97
C LEU A 175 7.36 -17.85 -2.44
N SER A 176 6.30 -18.32 -1.78
CA SER A 176 6.13 -18.24 -0.32
C SER A 176 6.09 -19.61 0.37
N ILE A 177 6.51 -20.67 -0.35
CA ILE A 177 6.60 -22.01 0.20
C ILE A 177 8.07 -22.26 0.59
N PRO A 178 8.37 -22.71 1.82
CA PRO A 178 9.74 -23.01 2.23
C PRO A 178 10.44 -23.99 1.28
N ALA A 179 11.75 -23.81 1.10
CA ALA A 179 12.56 -24.67 0.23
C ALA A 179 12.50 -26.16 0.63
N GLU A 180 12.36 -26.47 1.92
CA GLU A 180 12.22 -27.86 2.41
C GLU A 180 10.93 -28.56 1.94
N TYR A 181 9.91 -27.78 1.58
CA TYR A 181 8.64 -28.26 1.01
C TYR A 181 8.58 -28.06 -0.51
N GLY A 182 9.71 -27.81 -1.17
CA GLY A 182 9.80 -27.71 -2.63
C GLY A 182 9.46 -26.34 -3.21
N GLY A 183 9.40 -25.29 -2.39
CA GLY A 183 9.23 -23.92 -2.84
C GLY A 183 10.53 -23.12 -2.95
N TYR A 184 10.39 -21.81 -2.97
CA TYR A 184 11.48 -20.83 -3.12
C TYR A 184 11.56 -19.82 -1.97
N GLY A 185 10.72 -19.98 -0.95
CA GLY A 185 10.73 -19.13 0.24
C GLY A 185 12.00 -19.37 1.06
N GLU A 186 12.83 -18.34 1.18
CA GLU A 186 14.00 -18.32 2.06
C GLU A 186 13.66 -17.78 3.47
N GLY A 187 12.41 -17.35 3.67
CA GLY A 187 11.95 -16.68 4.88
C GLY A 187 12.37 -15.21 4.98
N GLY A 188 11.76 -14.47 5.90
CA GLY A 188 12.07 -13.07 6.17
C GLY A 188 11.41 -12.06 5.21
N GLU A 189 11.82 -10.80 5.30
CA GLU A 189 11.16 -9.67 4.61
C GLU A 189 11.26 -9.75 3.07
N GLY A 190 12.35 -10.30 2.53
CA GLY A 190 12.56 -10.39 1.09
C GLY A 190 11.56 -11.28 0.35
N GLU A 191 11.09 -12.35 1.01
CA GLU A 191 10.04 -13.23 0.48
C GLU A 191 8.74 -12.46 0.19
N TYR A 192 8.33 -11.60 1.12
CA TYR A 192 7.12 -10.80 0.99
C TYR A 192 7.22 -9.79 -0.16
N ILE A 193 8.37 -9.14 -0.32
CA ILE A 193 8.58 -8.16 -1.39
C ILE A 193 8.54 -8.85 -2.76
N GLY A 194 9.18 -10.01 -2.91
CA GLY A 194 9.12 -10.80 -4.14
C GLY A 194 7.68 -11.18 -4.53
N MET A 195 6.88 -11.62 -3.55
CA MET A 195 5.48 -11.98 -3.77
C MET A 195 4.60 -10.76 -4.09
N VAL A 196 4.82 -9.63 -3.42
CA VAL A 196 4.12 -8.36 -3.71
C VAL A 196 4.41 -7.92 -5.14
N VAL A 197 5.68 -7.86 -5.54
CA VAL A 197 6.10 -7.45 -6.89
C VAL A 197 5.52 -8.37 -7.97
N ALA A 198 5.58 -9.69 -7.77
CA ALA A 198 4.99 -10.65 -8.70
C ALA A 198 3.46 -10.47 -8.81
N THR A 199 2.77 -10.32 -7.67
CA THR A 199 1.33 -10.13 -7.62
C THR A 199 0.89 -8.83 -8.28
N GLU A 200 1.62 -7.73 -8.07
CA GLU A 200 1.35 -6.43 -8.72
C GLU A 200 1.42 -6.55 -10.25
N GLU A 201 2.49 -7.11 -10.79
CA GLU A 201 2.68 -7.21 -12.23
C GLU A 201 1.69 -8.16 -12.91
N LEU A 202 1.34 -9.28 -12.26
CA LEU A 202 0.32 -10.19 -12.75
C LEU A 202 -1.09 -9.59 -12.66
N SER A 203 -1.40 -8.89 -11.57
CA SER A 203 -2.69 -8.19 -11.39
C SER A 203 -2.89 -7.09 -12.41
N ARG A 204 -1.80 -6.43 -12.84
CA ARG A 204 -1.82 -5.44 -13.93
C ARG A 204 -2.30 -6.04 -15.26
N GLY A 205 -2.01 -7.32 -15.52
CA GLY A 205 -2.52 -8.03 -16.69
C GLY A 205 -3.93 -8.60 -16.49
N SER A 206 -4.17 -9.27 -15.36
CA SER A 206 -5.48 -9.75 -14.96
C SER A 206 -5.52 -10.04 -13.46
N LEU A 207 -6.42 -9.39 -12.72
CA LEU A 207 -6.60 -9.64 -11.30
C LEU A 207 -7.01 -11.10 -11.03
N GLY A 208 -7.95 -11.63 -11.81
CA GLY A 208 -8.47 -12.99 -11.60
C GLY A 208 -7.54 -14.08 -12.15
N ALA A 209 -7.05 -13.90 -13.37
CA ALA A 209 -6.25 -14.91 -14.08
C ALA A 209 -4.75 -14.85 -13.78
N GLY A 210 -4.29 -13.83 -13.05
CA GLY A 210 -2.89 -13.64 -12.67
C GLY A 210 -2.74 -13.48 -11.18
N GLY A 211 -2.98 -12.27 -10.67
CA GLY A 211 -2.71 -11.92 -9.28
C GLY A 211 -3.37 -12.86 -8.27
N SER A 212 -4.69 -12.98 -8.33
CA SER A 212 -5.47 -13.83 -7.41
C SER A 212 -5.08 -15.31 -7.52
N LEU A 213 -4.69 -15.77 -8.71
CA LEU A 213 -4.33 -17.16 -8.95
C LEU A 213 -3.08 -17.56 -8.15
N ILE A 214 -2.06 -16.70 -8.11
CA ILE A 214 -0.83 -16.97 -7.36
C ILE A 214 -0.97 -16.71 -5.85
N THR A 215 -1.88 -15.82 -5.44
CA THR A 215 -2.10 -15.53 -4.02
C THR A 215 -2.83 -16.66 -3.27
N ARG A 216 -3.63 -17.51 -3.95
CA ARG A 216 -4.37 -18.57 -3.24
C ARG A 216 -3.45 -19.62 -2.61
N PRO A 217 -2.48 -20.20 -3.35
CA PRO A 217 -1.53 -21.14 -2.78
C PRO A 217 -0.70 -20.51 -1.66
N GLU A 218 -0.31 -19.23 -1.78
CA GLU A 218 0.39 -18.52 -0.70
C GLU A 218 -0.43 -18.52 0.59
N ILE A 219 -1.70 -18.09 0.54
CA ILE A 219 -2.55 -18.01 1.75
C ILE A 219 -2.72 -19.39 2.39
N LEU A 220 -2.96 -20.42 1.57
CA LEU A 220 -3.11 -21.79 2.07
C LEU A 220 -1.81 -22.29 2.70
N ALA A 221 -0.66 -22.09 2.04
CA ALA A 221 0.64 -22.49 2.53
C ALA A 221 0.96 -21.80 3.87
N ARG A 222 0.72 -20.49 3.97
CA ARG A 222 0.92 -19.75 5.23
C ARG A 222 0.03 -20.26 6.36
N ALA A 223 -1.22 -20.61 6.08
CA ALA A 223 -2.12 -21.19 7.07
C ALA A 223 -1.64 -22.57 7.56
N LEU A 224 -1.12 -23.41 6.66
CA LEU A 224 -0.51 -24.71 7.00
C LEU A 224 0.77 -24.54 7.81
N LEU A 225 1.66 -23.64 7.41
CA LEU A 225 2.90 -23.36 8.15
C LEU A 225 2.62 -22.81 9.56
N ALA A 226 1.55 -22.05 9.73
CA ALA A 226 1.19 -21.47 11.02
C ALA A 226 0.47 -22.43 11.97
N GLY A 227 -0.22 -23.46 11.46
CA GLY A 227 -1.12 -24.29 12.28
C GLY A 227 -1.23 -25.77 11.91
N GLY A 228 -0.52 -26.22 10.89
CA GLY A 228 -0.46 -27.61 10.46
C GLY A 228 0.49 -28.45 11.32
N THR A 229 0.34 -29.77 11.22
CA THR A 229 1.33 -30.72 11.75
C THR A 229 2.44 -30.95 10.72
N GLU A 230 3.60 -31.44 11.14
CA GLU A 230 4.72 -31.74 10.22
C GLU A 230 4.37 -32.69 9.05
N GLU A 231 3.39 -33.58 9.22
CA GLU A 231 2.93 -34.49 8.15
C GLU A 231 2.04 -33.80 7.09
N GLN A 232 1.43 -32.65 7.40
CA GLN A 232 0.45 -31.95 6.56
C GLN A 232 1.11 -30.89 5.68
#